data_AF-A0AAN8B7L2-F1
#
_entry.id   AF-A0AAN8B7L2-F1
#
_cell.length_a   1.000
_cell.length_b   1.000
_cell.length_c   1.000
_cell.angle_alpha   90.00
_cell.angle_beta   90.00
_cell.angle_gamma   90.00
#
_symmetry.space_group_name_H-M   'P 1'
#
loop_
_entity.id
_entity.type
_entity.pdbx_description
1 polymer ?
#
loop_
_entity_poly.entity_id
_entity_poly.type
_entity_poly.pdbx_seq_one_letter_code
_entity_poly.pdbx_strand_id
1 'polypeptide(L)'
;MYKVELVSTKGEVMSNLSGKLRNESQDSADVLQREVMIDLLEKIKGEHKDVAEVLQDAGIRNYSDTLSLTQLLELFPGHKYLKLRRTILERIQEPGQLLRKMKSLIPSEDFKAALTGNGVLVDYLCIMKEMQTHVKHILSFYEAHIRFLEENLPNQPDPESAPNLKEPLCNIPTQETHAHSLVLLKEIENRDSDAADVLRKADLRIDSDIRSLTREDLLELFPGPKKFKLRRWIFEMIQKPVKQLPPQG
;
A
#
# COMPACT_ATOMS: atom_id res chain seq x y z
N MET A 1 -18.66 -27.53 -68.53
CA MET A 1 -19.43 -26.88 -67.44
C MET A 1 -18.73 -27.19 -66.13
N TYR A 2 -18.01 -26.22 -65.55
CA TYR A 2 -17.37 -26.36 -64.24
C TYR A 2 -18.26 -25.72 -63.17
N LYS A 3 -18.58 -26.47 -62.12
CA LYS A 3 -19.31 -25.99 -60.94
C LYS A 3 -18.30 -25.90 -59.81
N VAL A 4 -17.92 -24.69 -59.43
CA VAL A 4 -17.02 -24.42 -58.30
C VAL A 4 -17.90 -24.26 -57.06
N GLU A 5 -17.78 -25.19 -56.11
CA GLU A 5 -18.36 -25.07 -54.78
C GLU A 5 -17.51 -24.10 -53.95
N LEU A 6 -18.09 -22.96 -53.61
CA LEU A 6 -17.55 -22.03 -52.61
C LEU A 6 -17.83 -22.62 -51.21
N VAL A 7 -16.84 -23.34 -50.68
CA VAL A 7 -16.84 -23.79 -49.28
C VAL A 7 -16.65 -22.58 -48.37
N SER A 8 -17.65 -22.35 -47.52
CA SER A 8 -17.71 -21.30 -46.51
C SER A 8 -16.68 -21.53 -45.39
N THR A 9 -15.50 -20.91 -45.52
CA THR A 9 -14.41 -20.98 -44.53
C THR A 9 -14.36 -19.79 -43.57
N LYS A 10 -15.32 -18.85 -43.65
CA LYS A 10 -15.34 -17.64 -42.81
C LYS A 10 -16.03 -17.82 -41.44
N GLY A 11 -16.86 -18.85 -41.26
CA GLY A 11 -17.57 -19.08 -40.00
C GLY A 11 -16.75 -19.80 -38.92
N GLU A 12 -15.79 -20.63 -39.31
CA GLU A 12 -15.10 -21.57 -38.41
C GLU A 12 -13.78 -21.02 -37.84
N VAL A 13 -13.23 -19.97 -38.46
CA VAL A 13 -11.98 -19.33 -37.98
C VAL A 13 -12.29 -18.28 -36.89
N MET A 14 -13.47 -17.67 -36.91
CA MET A 14 -13.87 -16.62 -35.96
C MET A 14 -14.28 -17.18 -34.58
N SER A 15 -14.84 -18.40 -34.52
CA SER A 15 -15.16 -19.09 -33.26
C SER A 15 -13.89 -19.55 -32.51
N ASN A 16 -12.86 -19.99 -33.24
CA ASN A 16 -11.61 -20.47 -32.65
C ASN A 16 -10.70 -19.34 -32.13
N LEU A 17 -10.77 -18.14 -32.71
CA LEU A 17 -10.07 -16.95 -32.19
C LEU A 17 -10.75 -16.36 -30.96
N SER A 18 -12.08 -16.38 -30.90
CA SER A 18 -12.85 -15.88 -29.74
C SER A 18 -12.65 -16.76 -28.49
N GLY A 19 -12.54 -18.09 -28.66
CA GLY A 19 -12.22 -19.01 -27.57
C GLY A 19 -10.77 -18.87 -27.05
N LYS A 20 -9.82 -18.53 -27.93
CA LYS A 20 -8.39 -18.41 -27.58
C LYS A 20 -8.08 -17.09 -26.85
N LEU A 21 -8.66 -15.98 -27.30
CA LEU A 21 -8.56 -14.67 -26.64
C LEU A 21 -9.29 -14.62 -25.28
N ARG A 22 -10.38 -15.39 -25.12
CA ARG A 22 -11.11 -15.51 -23.85
C ARG A 22 -10.29 -16.20 -22.76
N ASN A 23 -9.45 -17.18 -23.13
CA ASN A 23 -8.60 -17.87 -22.16
C ASN A 23 -7.34 -17.06 -21.84
N GLU A 24 -6.68 -16.46 -22.83
CA GLU A 24 -5.44 -15.68 -22.60
C GLU A 24 -5.68 -14.34 -21.86
N SER A 25 -6.81 -13.66 -22.08
CA SER A 25 -7.10 -12.39 -21.39
C SER A 25 -7.59 -12.57 -19.95
N GLN A 26 -8.25 -13.69 -19.65
CA GLN A 26 -8.65 -14.04 -18.28
C GLN A 26 -7.45 -14.56 -17.48
N ASP A 27 -6.57 -15.34 -18.12
CA ASP A 27 -5.33 -15.86 -17.53
C ASP A 27 -4.31 -14.74 -17.26
N SER A 28 -4.15 -13.77 -18.17
CA SER A 28 -3.22 -12.65 -17.98
C SER A 28 -3.62 -11.70 -16.84
N ALA A 29 -4.93 -11.41 -16.68
CA ALA A 29 -5.40 -10.56 -15.58
C ALA A 29 -5.29 -11.27 -14.22
N ASP A 30 -5.54 -12.57 -14.20
CA ASP A 30 -5.43 -13.39 -12.99
C ASP A 30 -3.95 -13.60 -12.59
N VAL A 31 -3.04 -13.75 -13.58
CA VAL A 31 -1.59 -13.81 -13.36
C VAL A 31 -1.05 -12.49 -12.80
N LEU A 32 -1.44 -11.34 -13.36
CA LEU A 32 -1.02 -10.05 -12.84
C LEU A 32 -1.57 -9.78 -11.43
N GLN A 33 -2.81 -10.18 -11.14
CA GLN A 33 -3.36 -10.08 -9.79
C GLN A 33 -2.64 -11.00 -8.80
N ARG A 34 -2.22 -12.20 -9.22
CA ARG A 34 -1.42 -13.10 -8.38
C ARG A 34 0.00 -12.58 -8.16
N GLU A 35 0.69 -12.11 -9.18
CA GLU A 35 2.07 -11.59 -9.07
C GLU A 35 2.16 -10.39 -8.14
N VAL A 36 1.25 -9.42 -8.29
CA VAL A 36 1.22 -8.24 -7.43
C VAL A 36 0.91 -8.67 -5.98
N MET A 37 0.04 -9.68 -5.79
CA MET A 37 -0.31 -10.19 -4.46
C MET A 37 0.84 -10.94 -3.82
N ILE A 38 1.64 -11.67 -4.60
CA ILE A 38 2.86 -12.34 -4.15
C ILE A 38 3.86 -11.29 -3.64
N ASP A 39 4.14 -10.23 -4.40
CA ASP A 39 5.04 -9.15 -3.96
C ASP A 39 4.54 -8.46 -2.67
N LEU A 40 3.22 -8.30 -2.54
CA LEU A 40 2.60 -7.73 -1.35
C LEU A 40 2.72 -8.65 -0.13
N LEU A 41 2.42 -9.94 -0.30
CA LEU A 41 2.54 -10.95 0.74
C LEU A 41 4.00 -11.16 1.13
N GLU A 42 4.95 -11.06 0.20
CA GLU A 42 6.38 -11.10 0.49
C GLU A 42 6.83 -9.87 1.28
N LYS A 43 6.35 -8.67 0.95
CA LYS A 43 6.57 -7.46 1.77
C LYS A 43 6.01 -7.60 3.18
N ILE A 44 4.76 -8.07 3.31
CA ILE A 44 4.13 -8.30 4.63
C ILE A 44 4.87 -9.41 5.39
N LYS A 45 5.36 -10.46 4.71
CA LYS A 45 6.16 -11.54 5.30
C LYS A 45 7.53 -11.06 5.78
N GLY A 46 8.12 -10.09 5.09
CA GLY A 46 9.35 -9.42 5.52
C GLY A 46 9.19 -8.70 6.86
N GLU A 47 8.00 -8.13 7.12
CA GLU A 47 7.66 -7.48 8.39
C GLU A 47 7.15 -8.49 9.44
N HIS A 48 6.41 -9.51 9.01
CA HIS A 48 5.80 -10.51 9.88
C HIS A 48 5.75 -11.90 9.23
N LYS A 49 6.70 -12.75 9.61
CA LYS A 49 6.98 -14.05 8.97
C LYS A 49 5.77 -15.01 8.90
N ASP A 50 4.88 -14.94 9.88
CA ASP A 50 3.76 -15.88 10.04
C ASP A 50 2.45 -15.37 9.41
N VAL A 51 2.41 -14.13 8.90
CA VAL A 51 1.17 -13.50 8.43
C VAL A 51 0.72 -14.05 7.09
N ALA A 52 1.66 -14.32 6.17
CA ALA A 52 1.31 -14.82 4.85
C ALA A 52 0.60 -16.19 4.91
N GLU A 53 1.02 -17.06 5.83
CA GLU A 53 0.40 -18.37 6.05
C GLU A 53 -1.01 -18.22 6.65
N VAL A 54 -1.17 -17.38 7.68
CA VAL A 54 -2.49 -17.09 8.29
C VAL A 54 -3.47 -16.48 7.29
N LEU A 55 -3.02 -15.59 6.42
CA LEU A 55 -3.87 -15.01 5.37
C LEU A 55 -4.28 -16.04 4.30
N GLN A 56 -3.38 -16.94 3.92
CA GLN A 56 -3.68 -18.02 2.98
C GLN A 56 -4.66 -19.04 3.57
N ASP A 57 -4.48 -19.42 4.84
CA ASP A 57 -5.40 -20.29 5.58
C ASP A 57 -6.78 -19.65 5.75
N ALA A 58 -6.83 -18.33 5.92
CA ALA A 58 -8.07 -17.54 5.91
C ALA A 58 -8.72 -17.42 4.53
N GLY A 59 -8.14 -18.02 3.49
CA GLY A 59 -8.68 -18.06 2.13
C GLY A 59 -8.36 -16.82 1.29
N ILE A 60 -7.46 -15.95 1.73
CA ILE A 60 -7.03 -14.76 0.97
C ILE A 60 -5.96 -15.17 -0.02
N ARG A 61 -6.33 -15.24 -1.31
CA ARG A 61 -5.46 -15.71 -2.40
C ARG A 61 -5.22 -14.64 -3.47
N ASN A 62 -6.06 -13.62 -3.56
CA ASN A 62 -5.95 -12.53 -4.53
C ASN A 62 -6.51 -11.20 -3.97
N TYR A 63 -6.32 -10.10 -4.70
CA TYR A 63 -6.80 -8.75 -4.33
C TYR A 63 -8.32 -8.57 -4.30
N SER A 64 -9.06 -9.45 -4.95
CA SER A 64 -10.53 -9.40 -4.91
C SER A 64 -11.09 -10.00 -3.62
N ASP A 65 -10.28 -10.82 -2.92
CA ASP A 65 -10.60 -11.34 -1.60
C ASP A 65 -10.43 -10.23 -0.57
N THR A 66 -11.37 -10.13 0.37
CA THR A 66 -11.26 -9.15 1.47
C THR A 66 -11.63 -9.78 2.78
N LEU A 67 -10.91 -9.37 3.83
CA LEU A 67 -11.30 -9.62 5.19
C LEU A 67 -12.17 -8.47 5.68
N SER A 68 -13.26 -8.80 6.37
CA SER A 68 -13.94 -7.81 7.21
C SER A 68 -13.00 -7.38 8.35
N LEU A 69 -13.22 -6.18 8.88
CA LEU A 69 -12.48 -5.70 10.05
C LEU A 69 -12.58 -6.68 11.24
N THR A 70 -13.73 -7.33 11.39
CA THR A 70 -13.98 -8.34 12.44
C THR A 70 -13.11 -9.58 12.24
N GLN A 71 -13.04 -10.12 11.03
CA GLN A 71 -12.16 -11.26 10.72
C GLN A 71 -10.68 -10.90 10.93
N LEU A 72 -10.30 -9.67 10.57
CA LEU A 72 -8.95 -9.17 10.79
C LEU A 72 -8.60 -9.13 12.29
N LEU A 73 -9.54 -8.69 13.13
CA LEU A 73 -9.41 -8.66 14.59
C LEU A 73 -9.32 -10.07 15.20
N GLU A 74 -10.01 -11.06 14.62
CA GLU A 74 -9.95 -12.45 15.05
C GLU A 74 -8.62 -13.13 14.67
N LEU A 75 -8.13 -12.89 13.45
CA LEU A 75 -6.87 -13.46 12.95
C LEU A 75 -5.65 -12.83 13.62
N PHE A 76 -5.72 -11.53 13.92
CA PHE A 76 -4.60 -10.77 14.49
C PHE A 76 -5.04 -9.99 15.75
N PRO A 77 -5.33 -10.70 16.85
CA PRO A 77 -5.91 -10.09 18.03
C PRO A 77 -4.89 -9.29 18.84
N GLY A 78 -5.35 -8.14 19.34
CA GLY A 78 -4.60 -7.29 20.25
C GLY A 78 -3.73 -6.23 19.56
N HIS A 79 -3.35 -5.23 20.35
CA HIS A 79 -2.71 -4.00 19.88
C HIS A 79 -1.34 -4.22 19.22
N LYS A 80 -0.66 -5.33 19.51
CA LYS A 80 0.64 -5.68 18.90
C LYS A 80 0.55 -5.89 17.39
N TYR A 81 -0.64 -6.17 16.86
CA TYR A 81 -0.88 -6.29 15.42
C TYR A 81 -1.62 -5.09 14.83
N LEU A 82 -1.79 -3.99 15.56
CA LEU A 82 -2.52 -2.82 15.06
C LEU A 82 -1.88 -2.28 13.78
N LYS A 83 -0.54 -2.12 13.78
CA LYS A 83 0.21 -1.67 12.60
C LYS A 83 0.06 -2.64 11.43
N LEU A 84 0.21 -3.94 11.68
CA LEU A 84 -0.02 -4.97 10.67
C LEU A 84 -1.44 -4.91 10.10
N ARG A 85 -2.45 -4.80 10.97
CA ARG A 85 -3.85 -4.72 10.56
C ARG A 85 -4.10 -3.52 9.68
N ARG A 86 -3.56 -2.35 10.03
CA ARG A 86 -3.61 -1.15 9.18
C ARG A 86 -2.92 -1.38 7.83
N THR A 87 -1.72 -1.94 7.82
CA THR A 87 -1.01 -2.29 6.58
C THR A 87 -1.86 -3.20 5.70
N ILE A 88 -2.51 -4.22 6.26
CA ILE A 88 -3.39 -5.13 5.51
C ILE A 88 -4.62 -4.37 4.96
N LEU A 89 -5.28 -3.53 5.76
CA LEU A 89 -6.43 -2.73 5.32
C LEU A 89 -6.04 -1.80 4.16
N GLU A 90 -4.96 -1.05 4.32
CA GLU A 90 -4.48 -0.07 3.35
C GLU A 90 -4.01 -0.74 2.05
N ARG A 91 -3.29 -1.87 2.16
CA ARG A 91 -2.64 -2.51 1.00
C ARG A 91 -3.49 -3.54 0.28
N ILE A 92 -4.36 -4.27 1.00
CA ILE A 92 -5.19 -5.35 0.42
C ILE A 92 -6.61 -4.84 0.20
N GLN A 93 -7.18 -4.12 1.16
CA GLN A 93 -8.61 -3.85 1.15
C GLN A 93 -9.00 -2.64 0.31
N GLU A 94 -8.19 -1.58 0.22
CA GLU A 94 -8.51 -0.40 -0.59
C GLU A 94 -8.58 -0.72 -2.11
N PRO A 95 -7.56 -1.36 -2.74
CA PRO A 95 -7.65 -1.72 -4.15
C PRO A 95 -8.78 -2.72 -4.43
N GLY A 96 -8.98 -3.71 -3.56
CA GLY A 96 -10.03 -4.71 -3.68
C GLY A 96 -11.45 -4.15 -3.55
N GLN A 97 -11.65 -3.17 -2.66
CA GLN A 97 -12.94 -2.47 -2.52
C GLN A 97 -13.27 -1.63 -3.75
N LEU A 98 -12.29 -0.91 -4.32
CA LEU A 98 -12.50 -0.14 -5.54
C LEU A 98 -12.91 -1.04 -6.70
N LEU A 99 -12.22 -2.18 -6.88
CA LEU A 99 -12.56 -3.15 -7.92
C LEU A 99 -13.96 -3.75 -7.75
N ARG A 100 -14.38 -4.06 -6.51
CA ARG A 100 -15.75 -4.55 -6.25
C ARG A 100 -16.81 -3.50 -6.49
N LYS A 101 -16.60 -2.26 -6.04
CA LYS A 101 -17.50 -1.14 -6.35
C LYS A 101 -17.63 -0.98 -7.85
N MET A 102 -16.52 -0.95 -8.58
CA MET A 102 -16.53 -0.84 -10.04
C MET A 102 -17.30 -1.99 -10.71
N LYS A 103 -17.10 -3.25 -10.28
CA LYS A 103 -17.88 -4.41 -10.77
C LYS A 103 -19.37 -4.29 -10.46
N SER A 104 -19.74 -3.75 -9.30
CA SER A 104 -21.15 -3.60 -8.90
C SER A 104 -21.90 -2.50 -9.65
N LEU A 105 -21.19 -1.53 -10.24
CA LEU A 105 -21.78 -0.42 -11.00
C LEU A 105 -22.28 -0.84 -12.39
N ILE A 106 -21.93 -2.05 -12.85
CA ILE A 106 -22.28 -2.54 -14.19
C ILE A 106 -23.04 -3.87 -14.03
N PRO A 107 -24.32 -3.95 -14.44
CA PRO A 107 -25.05 -5.21 -14.43
C PRO A 107 -24.28 -6.33 -15.17
N SER A 108 -24.28 -7.54 -14.62
CA SER A 108 -23.44 -8.66 -15.10
C SER A 108 -23.58 -8.96 -16.61
N GLU A 109 -24.79 -8.81 -17.14
CA GLU A 109 -25.07 -9.05 -18.57
C GLU A 109 -24.53 -7.91 -19.46
N ASP A 110 -24.62 -6.67 -18.98
CA ASP A 110 -24.09 -5.49 -19.67
C ASP A 110 -22.56 -5.42 -19.57
N PHE A 111 -21.97 -5.96 -18.50
CA PHE A 111 -20.53 -6.01 -18.30
C PHE A 111 -19.83 -6.84 -19.38
N LYS A 112 -20.37 -8.02 -19.71
CA LYS A 112 -19.84 -8.86 -20.80
C LYS A 112 -20.00 -8.18 -22.15
N ALA A 113 -21.14 -7.54 -22.41
CA ALA A 113 -21.39 -6.81 -23.64
C ALA A 113 -20.42 -5.62 -23.79
N ALA A 114 -20.17 -4.87 -22.71
CA ALA A 114 -19.25 -3.74 -22.68
C ALA A 114 -17.77 -4.13 -22.84
N LEU A 115 -17.43 -5.42 -22.67
CA LEU A 115 -16.11 -6.00 -22.95
C LEU A 115 -15.96 -6.57 -24.36
N THR A 116 -17.00 -6.52 -25.20
CA THR A 116 -16.88 -6.92 -26.61
C THR A 116 -16.24 -5.82 -27.45
N GLY A 117 -15.68 -6.18 -28.60
CA GLY A 117 -14.58 -5.48 -29.31
C GLY A 117 -14.76 -4.02 -29.77
N ASN A 118 -15.74 -3.27 -29.27
CA ASN A 118 -15.89 -1.81 -29.39
C ASN A 118 -16.61 -1.19 -28.16
N GLY A 119 -16.67 -1.91 -27.03
CA GLY A 119 -17.36 -1.44 -25.84
C GLY A 119 -16.49 -0.48 -25.02
N VAL A 120 -17.13 0.44 -24.29
CA VAL A 120 -16.47 1.47 -23.46
C VAL A 120 -15.48 0.91 -22.43
N LEU A 121 -15.65 -0.34 -21.98
CA LEU A 121 -14.70 -0.97 -21.06
C LEU A 121 -13.42 -1.44 -21.76
N VAL A 122 -13.47 -1.70 -23.06
CA VAL A 122 -12.27 -2.02 -23.87
C VAL A 122 -11.39 -0.78 -24.01
N ASP A 123 -11.99 0.38 -24.28
CA ASP A 123 -11.28 1.67 -24.33
C ASP A 123 -10.69 2.02 -22.96
N TYR A 124 -11.47 1.86 -21.89
CA TYR A 124 -10.99 2.04 -20.52
C TYR A 124 -9.82 1.09 -20.19
N LEU A 125 -9.89 -0.18 -20.58
CA LEU A 125 -8.80 -1.13 -20.39
C LEU A 125 -7.52 -0.67 -21.13
N CYS A 126 -7.66 -0.09 -22.32
CA CYS A 126 -6.53 0.43 -23.08
C CYS A 126 -5.84 1.59 -22.34
N ILE A 127 -6.62 2.56 -21.86
CA ILE A 127 -6.12 3.69 -21.04
C ILE A 127 -5.43 3.17 -19.78
N MET A 128 -6.03 2.19 -19.09
CA MET A 128 -5.43 1.61 -17.89
C MET A 128 -4.08 0.93 -18.16
N LYS A 129 -3.93 0.23 -19.30
CA LYS A 129 -2.64 -0.37 -19.73
C LYS A 129 -1.60 0.68 -20.09
N GLU A 130 -2.03 1.77 -20.73
CA GLU A 130 -1.14 2.90 -21.04
C GLU A 130 -0.65 3.57 -19.74
N MET A 131 -1.55 3.85 -18.80
CA MET A 131 -1.20 4.38 -17.48
C MET A 131 -0.27 3.44 -16.70
N GLN A 132 -0.52 2.13 -16.74
CA GLN A 132 0.37 1.13 -16.14
C GLN A 132 1.79 1.22 -16.72
N THR A 133 1.91 1.44 -18.03
CA THR A 133 3.20 1.59 -18.71
C THR A 133 3.91 2.86 -18.27
N HIS A 134 3.20 3.99 -18.19
CA HIS A 134 3.75 5.25 -17.68
C HIS A 134 4.23 5.11 -16.23
N VAL A 135 3.47 4.45 -15.36
CA VAL A 135 3.89 4.20 -13.98
C VAL A 135 5.15 3.33 -13.94
N LYS A 136 5.24 2.27 -14.74
CA LYS A 136 6.45 1.43 -14.82
C LYS A 136 7.69 2.23 -15.23
N HIS A 137 7.55 3.11 -16.22
CA HIS A 137 8.66 3.98 -16.65
C HIS A 137 9.10 4.91 -15.52
N ILE A 138 8.15 5.54 -14.82
CA ILE A 138 8.45 6.42 -13.69
C ILE A 138 9.14 5.64 -12.55
N LEU A 139 8.65 4.45 -12.21
CA LEU A 139 9.27 3.60 -11.20
C LEU A 139 10.70 3.22 -11.59
N SER A 140 10.92 2.81 -12.85
CA SER A 140 12.27 2.48 -13.35
C SER A 140 13.23 3.67 -13.29
N PHE A 141 12.72 4.88 -13.51
CA PHE A 141 13.48 6.12 -13.39
C PHE A 141 13.89 6.40 -11.93
N TYR A 142 12.98 6.19 -10.98
CA TYR A 142 13.29 6.32 -9.55
C TYR A 142 14.28 5.26 -9.08
N GLU A 143 14.11 4.00 -9.47
CA GLU A 143 15.04 2.92 -9.13
C GLU A 143 16.45 3.19 -9.67
N ALA A 144 16.56 3.68 -10.91
CA ALA A 144 17.84 4.07 -11.48
C ALA A 144 18.50 5.21 -10.70
N HIS A 145 17.71 6.21 -10.27
CA HIS A 145 18.21 7.31 -9.44
C HIS A 145 18.63 6.86 -8.04
N ILE A 146 17.84 6.01 -7.39
CA ILE A 146 18.18 5.45 -6.07
C ILE A 146 19.51 4.72 -6.16
N ARG A 147 19.66 3.81 -7.14
CA ARG A 147 20.89 3.06 -7.36
C ARG A 147 22.08 3.97 -7.62
N PHE A 148 21.91 4.97 -8.49
CA PHE A 148 22.94 5.95 -8.77
C PHE A 148 23.40 6.67 -7.48
N LEU A 149 22.45 7.08 -6.64
CA LEU A 149 22.78 7.75 -5.37
C LEU A 149 23.46 6.80 -4.39
N GLU A 150 23.03 5.55 -4.29
CA GLU A 150 23.64 4.52 -3.43
C GLU A 150 25.08 4.19 -3.87
N GLU A 151 25.34 4.07 -5.16
CA GLU A 151 26.67 3.78 -5.72
C GLU A 151 27.65 4.95 -5.58
N ASN A 152 27.14 6.18 -5.55
CA ASN A 152 27.95 7.40 -5.44
C ASN A 152 28.00 7.96 -4.00
N LEU A 153 27.36 7.30 -3.04
CA LEU A 153 27.50 7.63 -1.64
C LEU A 153 28.85 7.10 -1.13
N PRO A 154 29.80 7.96 -0.70
CA PRO A 154 31.08 7.48 -0.18
C PRO A 154 30.85 6.65 1.09
N ASN A 155 31.46 5.46 1.16
CA ASN A 155 31.63 4.75 2.43
C ASN A 155 32.31 5.71 3.40
N GLN A 156 31.62 6.12 4.47
CA GLN A 156 32.17 7.09 5.42
C GLN A 156 33.50 6.56 5.99
N PRO A 157 34.61 7.31 5.89
CA PRO A 157 35.77 7.04 6.72
C PRO A 157 35.51 7.52 8.15
N ASP A 158 36.08 6.80 9.12
CA ASP A 158 36.04 7.11 10.56
C ASP A 158 36.34 8.59 10.88
N PRO A 159 35.74 9.15 11.95
CA PRO A 159 35.80 10.57 12.24
C PRO A 159 37.10 10.93 12.97
N GLU A 160 38.14 11.36 12.26
CA GLU A 160 39.13 12.25 12.85
C GLU A 160 39.80 13.15 11.79
N SER A 161 39.86 14.46 12.11
CA SER A 161 40.55 15.56 11.40
C SER A 161 39.80 16.28 10.26
N ALA A 162 39.17 17.40 10.61
CA ALA A 162 38.81 18.49 9.69
C ALA A 162 40.06 19.32 9.29
N PRO A 163 40.05 20.11 8.20
CA PRO A 163 39.50 21.48 8.31
C PRO A 163 38.84 22.08 7.04
N ASN A 164 37.88 22.97 7.30
CA ASN A 164 37.25 23.98 6.44
C ASN A 164 37.73 24.18 4.97
N LEU A 165 36.83 23.93 4.02
CA LEU A 165 36.77 24.63 2.73
C LEU A 165 35.30 24.95 2.39
N LYS A 166 35.04 26.23 2.12
CA LYS A 166 33.74 26.80 1.78
C LYS A 166 33.44 26.54 0.31
N GLU A 167 32.29 25.95 -0.02
CA GLU A 167 31.53 26.16 -1.29
C GLU A 167 30.13 25.49 -1.22
N PRO A 168 29.19 25.81 -2.14
CA PRO A 168 27.85 26.25 -1.80
C PRO A 168 26.92 25.09 -1.45
N LEU A 169 26.42 25.09 -0.22
CA LEU A 169 25.44 24.15 0.27
C LEU A 169 24.07 24.52 -0.32
N CYS A 170 23.53 23.71 -1.23
CA CYS A 170 22.08 23.64 -1.35
C CYS A 170 21.57 23.12 -0.01
N ASN A 171 20.87 23.98 0.71
CA ASN A 171 20.33 23.78 2.04
C ASN A 171 19.50 22.49 2.13
N ILE A 172 20.14 21.37 2.42
CA ILE A 172 19.50 20.25 3.09
C ILE A 172 19.94 20.35 4.55
N PRO A 173 19.03 20.65 5.50
CA PRO A 173 19.33 20.49 6.91
C PRO A 173 19.45 18.99 7.22
N THR A 174 20.61 18.41 6.96
CA THR A 174 20.92 17.00 7.30
C THR A 174 21.34 16.85 8.77
N GLN A 175 20.67 17.55 9.69
CA GLN A 175 20.87 17.40 11.15
C GLN A 175 19.57 17.43 12.00
N GLU A 176 18.37 17.53 11.43
CA GLU A 176 17.12 17.59 12.23
C GLU A 176 16.28 16.29 12.23
N THR A 177 16.68 15.25 11.51
CA THR A 177 15.82 14.07 11.28
C THR A 177 15.63 13.16 12.50
N HIS A 178 16.46 13.27 13.55
CA HIS A 178 16.29 12.49 14.78
C HIS A 178 15.54 13.24 15.89
N ALA A 179 15.52 14.57 15.88
CA ALA A 179 14.90 15.35 16.95
C ALA A 179 13.37 15.40 16.84
N HIS A 180 12.82 15.34 15.63
CA HIS A 180 11.38 15.42 15.37
C HIS A 180 10.66 14.07 15.30
N SER A 181 11.38 12.94 15.29
CA SER A 181 10.77 11.62 15.10
C SER A 181 10.26 10.98 16.40
N LEU A 182 10.62 11.52 17.58
CA LEU A 182 10.28 10.95 18.89
C LEU A 182 9.63 11.95 19.86
N VAL A 183 9.24 13.15 19.40
CA VAL A 183 8.72 14.21 20.28
C VAL A 183 7.40 13.77 20.88
N LEU A 184 6.50 13.21 20.07
CA LEU A 184 5.19 12.78 20.54
C LEU A 184 5.29 11.61 21.50
N LEU A 185 6.13 10.62 21.20
CA LEU A 185 6.29 9.46 22.08
C LEU A 185 6.83 9.88 23.46
N LYS A 186 7.79 10.80 23.48
CA LYS A 186 8.37 11.34 24.73
C LYS A 186 7.39 12.22 25.50
N GLU A 187 6.58 13.03 24.82
CA GLU A 187 5.50 13.80 25.46
C GLU A 187 4.44 12.89 26.09
N ILE A 188 4.11 11.77 25.45
CA ILE A 188 3.19 10.76 25.99
C ILE A 188 3.83 10.05 27.20
N GLU A 189 5.09 9.65 27.11
CA GLU A 189 5.83 8.99 28.21
C GLU A 189 5.93 9.87 29.46
N ASN A 190 6.19 11.17 29.29
CA ASN A 190 6.23 12.12 30.40
C ASN A 190 4.90 12.25 31.15
N ARG A 191 3.78 11.95 30.49
CA ARG A 191 2.44 12.07 31.08
C ARG A 191 1.88 10.74 31.58
N ASP A 192 2.05 9.68 30.80
CA ASP A 192 1.52 8.35 31.07
C ASP A 192 2.51 7.34 30.48
N SER A 193 3.42 6.86 31.34
CA SER A 193 4.46 5.90 30.95
C SER A 193 3.85 4.56 30.49
N ASP A 194 2.74 4.12 31.09
CA ASP A 194 2.02 2.92 30.66
C ASP A 194 1.50 3.09 29.22
N ALA A 195 1.04 4.30 28.89
CA ALA A 195 0.55 4.59 27.55
C ALA A 195 1.67 4.55 26.50
N ALA A 196 2.85 5.07 26.81
CA ALA A 196 4.01 5.00 25.93
C ALA A 196 4.46 3.54 25.70
N ASP A 197 4.42 2.71 26.74
CA ASP A 197 4.75 1.29 26.62
C ASP A 197 3.76 0.52 25.73
N VAL A 198 2.47 0.85 25.79
CA VAL A 198 1.46 0.28 24.87
C VAL A 198 1.76 0.67 23.43
N LEU A 199 2.13 1.93 23.16
CA LEU A 199 2.50 2.39 21.81
C LEU A 199 3.75 1.68 21.30
N ARG A 200 4.79 1.52 22.14
CA ARG A 200 6.00 0.76 21.80
C ARG A 200 5.69 -0.70 21.47
N LYS A 201 4.82 -1.34 22.25
CA LYS A 201 4.37 -2.73 22.01
C LYS A 201 3.51 -2.87 20.77
N ALA A 202 2.87 -1.80 20.32
CA ALA A 202 2.13 -1.74 19.05
C ALA A 202 3.02 -1.34 17.85
N ASP A 203 4.34 -1.25 18.05
CA ASP A 203 5.33 -0.80 17.08
C ASP A 203 5.13 0.63 16.55
N LEU A 204 4.51 1.49 17.36
CA LEU A 204 4.29 2.91 17.07
C LEU A 204 5.42 3.71 17.70
N ARG A 205 6.60 3.63 17.08
CA ARG A 205 7.84 4.21 17.63
C ARG A 205 8.15 5.61 17.13
N ILE A 206 7.64 5.98 15.96
CA ILE A 206 7.94 7.25 15.29
C ILE A 206 6.72 8.18 15.30
N ASP A 207 6.98 9.48 15.30
CA ASP A 207 5.94 10.51 15.38
C ASP A 207 4.96 10.45 14.19
N SER A 208 5.40 10.03 12.99
CA SER A 208 4.51 9.82 11.84
C SER A 208 3.50 8.70 12.08
N ASP A 209 3.94 7.59 12.68
CA ASP A 209 3.08 6.46 13.03
C ASP A 209 2.02 6.92 14.06
N ILE A 210 2.46 7.63 15.10
CA ILE A 210 1.58 8.17 16.15
C ILE A 210 0.59 9.20 15.57
N ARG A 211 1.03 10.06 14.64
CA ARG A 211 0.17 11.07 14.00
C ARG A 211 -0.91 10.48 13.10
N SER A 212 -0.67 9.28 12.57
CA SER A 212 -1.64 8.60 11.72
C SER A 212 -2.75 7.88 12.49
N LEU A 213 -2.71 7.87 13.84
CA LEU A 213 -3.70 7.18 14.66
C LEU A 213 -5.09 7.82 14.56
N THR A 214 -6.07 6.97 14.28
CA THR A 214 -7.49 7.31 14.28
C THR A 214 -8.09 7.23 15.68
N ARG A 215 -9.34 7.67 15.83
CA ARG A 215 -10.06 7.56 17.10
C ARG A 215 -10.31 6.09 17.47
N GLU A 216 -10.54 5.27 16.47
CA GLU A 216 -10.74 3.82 16.55
C GLU A 216 -9.45 3.13 17.01
N ASP A 217 -8.29 3.52 16.46
CA ASP A 217 -6.99 2.99 16.90
C ASP A 217 -6.73 3.31 18.37
N LEU A 218 -7.05 4.53 18.82
CA LEU A 218 -6.90 4.92 20.22
C LEU A 218 -7.87 4.17 21.15
N LEU A 219 -9.08 3.83 20.67
CA LEU A 219 -10.03 3.01 21.43
C LEU A 219 -9.50 1.59 21.63
N GLU A 220 -8.83 1.05 20.63
CA GLU A 220 -8.22 -0.25 20.68
C GLU A 220 -6.97 -0.30 21.58
N LEU A 221 -6.07 0.68 21.43
CA LEU A 221 -4.84 0.80 22.23
C LEU A 221 -5.15 1.02 23.71
N PHE A 222 -6.16 1.84 24.00
CA PHE A 222 -6.51 2.23 25.36
C PHE A 222 -7.97 1.90 25.64
N PRO A 223 -8.31 0.61 25.86
CA PRO A 223 -9.69 0.19 26.00
C PRO A 223 -10.34 0.69 27.30
N GLY A 224 -11.67 0.74 27.27
CA GLY A 224 -12.49 1.05 28.43
C GLY A 224 -12.76 2.55 28.67
N PRO A 225 -13.78 2.88 29.48
CA PRO A 225 -14.25 4.26 29.65
C PRO A 225 -13.27 5.13 30.45
N LYS A 226 -12.49 4.53 31.38
CA LYS A 226 -11.55 5.25 32.25
C LYS A 226 -10.42 5.93 31.46
N LYS A 227 -10.04 5.39 30.31
CA LYS A 227 -8.99 5.94 29.44
C LYS A 227 -9.51 6.97 28.42
N PHE A 228 -10.78 7.38 28.50
CA PHE A 228 -11.35 8.39 27.60
C PHE A 228 -10.59 9.72 27.58
N LYS A 229 -10.22 10.24 28.77
CA LYS A 229 -9.44 11.49 28.89
C LYS A 229 -8.06 11.36 28.23
N LEU A 230 -7.43 10.19 28.37
CA LEU A 230 -6.15 9.89 27.73
C LEU A 230 -6.30 9.87 26.20
N ARG A 231 -7.28 9.13 25.67
CA ARG A 231 -7.55 9.06 24.22
C ARG A 231 -7.83 10.44 23.62
N ARG A 232 -8.69 11.24 24.26
CA ARG A 232 -8.98 12.61 23.79
C ARG A 232 -7.72 13.45 23.74
N TRP A 233 -6.90 13.40 24.79
CA TRP A 233 -5.68 14.20 24.84
C TRP A 233 -4.64 13.78 23.79
N ILE A 234 -4.39 12.47 23.62
CA ILE A 234 -3.48 11.97 22.58
C ILE A 234 -3.97 12.43 21.19
N PHE A 235 -5.28 12.33 20.94
CA PHE A 235 -5.87 12.79 19.68
C PHE A 235 -5.71 14.30 19.47
N GLU A 236 -5.93 15.12 20.50
CA GLU A 236 -5.68 16.57 20.45
C GLU A 236 -4.20 16.89 20.20
N MET A 237 -3.28 16.11 20.78
CA MET A 237 -1.85 16.24 20.54
C MET A 237 -1.49 15.96 19.08
N ILE A 238 -2.02 14.87 18.52
CA ILE A 238 -1.82 14.48 17.12
C ILE A 238 -2.28 15.59 16.17
N GLN A 239 -3.40 16.25 16.49
CA GLN A 239 -4.02 17.32 15.69
C GLN A 239 -3.33 18.68 15.82
N LYS A 240 -2.43 18.87 16.79
CA LYS A 240 -1.71 20.14 16.92
C LYS A 240 -0.71 20.28 15.77
N PRO A 241 -0.73 21.42 15.03
CA PRO A 241 0.29 21.71 14.04
C PRO A 241 1.65 21.83 14.73
N VAL A 242 2.69 21.28 14.09
CA VAL A 242 4.08 21.39 14.56
C VAL A 242 4.39 22.88 14.71
N LYS A 243 4.66 23.35 15.93
CA LYS A 243 5.11 24.72 16.15
C LYS A 243 6.50 24.84 15.54
N GLN A 244 6.61 25.48 14.38
CA GLN A 244 7.90 25.91 13.86
C GLN A 244 8.48 26.93 14.85
N LEU A 245 9.67 26.64 15.39
CA LEU A 245 10.41 27.59 16.22
C LEU A 245 10.91 28.72 15.29
N PRO A 246 10.79 30.01 15.66
CA PRO A 246 11.27 31.09 14.82
C PRO A 246 12.78 30.96 14.58
N PRO A 247 13.28 31.27 13.38
CA PRO A 247 14.70 31.29 13.12
C PRO A 247 15.33 32.30 14.08
N GLN A 248 16.26 31.83 14.92
CA GLN A 248 17.04 32.72 15.76
C GLN A 248 17.97 33.51 14.83
N GLY A 249 17.76 34.82 14.80
CA GLY A 249 18.52 35.78 14.00
C GLY A 249 19.91 36.05 14.54
#